data_AF-A0A2N0WIF2-F1
#
_entry.id   AF-A0A2N0WIF2-F1
#
_cell.length_a   1.000
_cell.length_b   1.000
_cell.length_c   1.000
_cell.angle_alpha   90.00
_cell.angle_beta   90.00
_cell.angle_gamma   90.00
#
_symmetry.space_group_name_H-M   'P 1'
#
loop_
_entity.id
_entity.type
_entity.pdbx_description
1 polymer ?
#
loop_
_entity_poly.entity_id
_entity_poly.type
_entity_poly.pdbx_seq_one_letter_code
_entity_poly.pdbx_strand_id
1 'polypeptide(L)'
;MDLYRYEASTSVLNKTGILDPHHAAQWSALSRKRKNGFALVVLYVIACEYDLDMTATMGNRLLQGLFGFSMSTRALLAAFGEHGRTASEKSADWEKIDVIIHKMKPWSHKALLRNRAKVRQNKETAWELVKQGRLG
;
A
#
# COMPACT_ATOMS: atom_id res chain seq x y z
N MET A 1 -42.31 7.32 -13.29
CA MET A 1 -41.26 7.59 -12.28
C MET A 1 -40.97 6.25 -11.62
N ASP A 2 -40.12 5.45 -12.25
CA ASP A 2 -39.78 4.12 -11.76
C ASP A 2 -38.73 4.22 -10.67
N LEU A 3 -39.14 3.77 -9.48
CA LEU A 3 -38.28 3.52 -8.34
C LEU A 3 -37.33 2.38 -8.70
N TYR A 4 -36.13 2.71 -9.17
CA TYR A 4 -35.00 1.78 -9.17
C TYR A 4 -34.68 1.43 -7.71
N ARG A 5 -35.38 0.44 -7.16
CA ARG A 5 -34.90 -0.34 -6.02
C ARG A 5 -33.66 -1.09 -6.50
N TYR A 6 -32.51 -0.48 -6.28
CA TYR A 6 -31.24 -1.18 -6.29
C TYR A 6 -31.24 -2.09 -5.06
N GLU A 7 -31.83 -3.28 -5.18
CA GLU A 7 -31.61 -4.36 -4.23
C GLU A 7 -30.14 -4.74 -4.37
N ALA A 8 -29.29 -4.10 -3.56
CA ALA A 8 -27.93 -4.50 -3.35
C ALA A 8 -27.98 -5.93 -2.77
N SER A 9 -27.92 -6.92 -3.66
CA SER A 9 -27.71 -8.31 -3.32
C SER A 9 -26.34 -8.40 -2.66
N THR A 10 -26.32 -8.24 -1.34
CA THR A 10 -25.17 -8.25 -0.44
C THR A 10 -24.54 -9.65 -0.26
N SER A 11 -24.84 -10.59 -1.14
CA SER A 11 -24.27 -11.93 -1.07
C SER A 11 -22.89 -11.98 -1.75
N VAL A 12 -21.85 -12.22 -0.94
CA VAL A 12 -20.47 -12.47 -1.41
C VAL A 12 -20.38 -13.69 -2.35
N LEU A 13 -21.40 -14.55 -2.29
CA LEU A 13 -21.63 -15.66 -3.19
C LEU A 13 -22.66 -15.25 -4.25
N ASN A 14 -22.37 -15.48 -5.52
CA ASN A 14 -23.38 -15.38 -6.57
C ASN A 14 -24.45 -16.49 -6.37
N LYS A 15 -25.54 -16.45 -7.16
CA LYS A 15 -26.65 -17.41 -7.07
C LYS A 15 -26.25 -18.90 -7.19
N THR A 16 -25.02 -19.18 -7.65
CA THR A 16 -24.45 -20.53 -7.78
C THR A 16 -23.52 -20.95 -6.63
N GLY A 17 -23.38 -20.13 -5.58
CA GLY A 17 -22.45 -20.41 -4.48
C GLY A 17 -20.99 -20.14 -4.83
N ILE A 18 -20.72 -19.44 -5.94
CA ILE A 18 -19.38 -19.10 -6.42
C ILE A 18 -19.06 -17.66 -5.96
N LEU A 19 -17.84 -17.46 -5.48
CA LEU A 19 -17.36 -16.15 -5.02
C LEU A 19 -17.50 -15.10 -6.13
N ASP A 20 -18.17 -13.97 -5.86
CA ASP A 20 -18.35 -12.92 -6.86
C ASP A 20 -16.98 -12.33 -7.29
N PRO A 21 -16.61 -12.44 -8.58
CA PRO A 21 -15.37 -11.86 -9.10
C PRO A 21 -15.21 -10.36 -8.83
N HIS A 22 -16.30 -9.59 -8.78
CA HIS A 22 -16.25 -8.16 -8.47
C HIS A 22 -15.81 -7.89 -7.04
N HIS A 23 -16.33 -8.65 -6.07
CA HIS A 23 -15.92 -8.57 -4.68
C HIS A 23 -14.45 -8.96 -4.51
N ALA A 24 -14.00 -10.05 -5.15
CA ALA A 24 -12.60 -10.46 -5.13
C ALA A 24 -11.66 -9.38 -5.71
N ALA A 25 -12.09 -8.71 -6.78
CA ALA A 25 -11.35 -7.61 -7.40
C ALA A 25 -11.22 -6.39 -6.47
N GLN A 26 -12.31 -6.02 -5.77
CA GLN A 26 -12.31 -4.93 -4.79
C GLN A 26 -11.37 -5.22 -3.61
N TRP A 27 -11.43 -6.43 -3.03
CA TRP A 27 -10.52 -6.85 -1.97
C TRP A 27 -9.05 -6.80 -2.40
N SER A 28 -8.77 -7.25 -3.62
CA SER A 28 -7.44 -7.19 -4.21
C SER A 28 -6.95 -5.75 -4.38
N ALA A 29 -7.82 -4.85 -4.87
CA ALA A 29 -7.52 -3.43 -5.00
C ALA A 29 -7.24 -2.76 -3.66
N LEU A 30 -8.06 -3.03 -2.64
CA LEU A 30 -7.87 -2.51 -1.29
C LEU A 30 -6.56 -3.01 -0.67
N SER A 31 -6.24 -4.29 -0.84
CA SER A 31 -4.99 -4.88 -0.37
C SER A 31 -3.77 -4.19 -0.99
N ARG A 32 -3.81 -3.88 -2.30
CA ARG A 32 -2.75 -3.12 -2.98
C ARG A 32 -2.64 -1.69 -2.44
N LYS A 33 -3.76 -0.97 -2.29
CA LYS A 33 -3.78 0.39 -1.73
C LYS A 33 -3.17 0.42 -0.33
N ARG A 34 -3.50 -0.54 0.53
CA ARG A 34 -2.94 -0.63 1.88
C ARG A 34 -1.44 -0.94 1.89
N LYS A 35 -0.97 -1.85 1.03
CA LYS A 35 0.46 -2.14 0.88
C LYS A 35 1.22 -0.87 0.46
N ASN A 36 0.70 -0.14 -0.52
CA ASN A 36 1.30 1.10 -1.00
C ASN A 36 1.29 2.19 0.09
N GLY A 37 0.18 2.35 0.81
CA GLY A 37 0.10 3.30 1.93
C GLY A 37 1.12 3.00 3.03
N PHE A 38 1.27 1.73 3.43
CA PHE A 38 2.31 1.33 4.38
C PHE A 38 3.73 1.66 3.87
N ALA A 39 4.00 1.36 2.61
CA ALA A 39 5.29 1.64 1.99
C ALA A 39 5.59 3.15 1.95
N LEU A 40 4.61 3.98 1.62
CA LEU A 40 4.75 5.44 1.66
C LEU A 40 5.05 5.96 3.06
N VAL A 41 4.34 5.47 4.09
CA VAL A 41 4.62 5.85 5.49
C VAL A 41 6.06 5.52 5.88
N VAL A 42 6.56 4.34 5.50
CA VAL A 42 7.96 3.99 5.77
C VAL A 42 8.93 4.93 5.03
N LEU A 43 8.64 5.26 3.78
CA LEU A 43 9.47 6.21 3.03
C LEU A 43 9.47 7.60 3.66
N TYR A 44 8.33 8.10 4.15
CA TYR A 44 8.27 9.37 4.88
C TYR A 44 9.08 9.34 6.17
N VAL A 45 8.98 8.27 6.96
CA VAL A 45 9.78 8.12 8.19
C VAL A 45 11.27 8.19 7.87
N ILE A 46 11.72 7.46 6.85
CA ILE A 46 13.13 7.47 6.43
C ILE A 46 13.54 8.84 5.88
N ALA A 47 12.70 9.48 5.06
CA ALA A 47 12.97 10.80 4.53
C ALA A 47 13.18 11.82 5.66
N CYS A 48 12.32 11.81 6.68
CA CYS A 48 12.43 12.69 7.82
C CYS A 48 13.62 12.34 8.74
N GLU A 49 13.87 11.06 9.01
CA GLU A 49 14.95 10.63 9.92
C GLU A 49 16.34 10.93 9.38
N TYR A 50 16.50 10.89 8.04
CA TYR A 50 17.79 11.08 7.37
C TYR A 50 17.86 12.40 6.59
N ASP A 51 16.86 13.27 6.74
CA ASP A 51 16.72 14.56 6.04
C ASP A 51 16.95 14.43 4.51
N LEU A 52 16.29 13.44 3.91
CA LEU A 52 16.51 13.11 2.50
C LEU A 52 15.66 13.96 1.59
N ASP A 53 16.29 14.48 0.54
CA ASP A 53 15.58 15.04 -0.59
C ASP A 53 14.96 13.92 -1.45
N MET A 54 13.78 13.44 -1.04
CA MET A 54 13.16 12.24 -1.57
C MET A 54 12.68 12.45 -3.01
N THR A 55 13.27 11.72 -3.96
CA THR A 55 12.79 11.62 -5.33
C THR A 55 12.04 10.31 -5.57
N ALA A 56 11.22 10.24 -6.62
CA ALA A 56 10.53 9.00 -6.99
C ALA A 56 11.50 7.84 -7.27
N THR A 57 12.64 8.11 -7.91
CA THR A 57 13.67 7.10 -8.19
C THR A 57 14.32 6.60 -6.89
N MET A 58 14.60 7.51 -5.94
CA MET A 58 15.15 7.15 -4.63
C MET A 58 14.16 6.32 -3.82
N GLY A 59 12.88 6.72 -3.81
CA GLY A 59 11.81 5.96 -3.17
C GLY A 59 11.74 4.53 -3.70
N ASN A 60 11.78 4.32 -5.02
CA ASN A 60 11.78 2.97 -5.60
C ASN A 60 13.03 2.16 -5.23
N ARG A 61 14.21 2.78 -5.21
CA ARG A 61 15.46 2.11 -4.79
C ARG A 61 15.39 1.67 -3.32
N LEU A 62 14.91 2.54 -2.43
CA LEU A 62 14.70 2.23 -1.02
C LEU A 62 13.70 1.08 -0.85
N LEU A 63 12.55 1.12 -1.53
CA LEU A 63 11.54 0.05 -1.43
C LEU A 63 12.10 -1.30 -1.92
N GLN A 64 12.88 -1.29 -3.01
CA GLN A 64 13.51 -2.50 -3.51
C GLN A 64 14.53 -3.06 -2.51
N GLY A 65 15.36 -2.21 -1.89
CA GLY A 65 16.37 -2.63 -0.92
C GLY A 65 15.78 -3.13 0.41
N LEU A 66 14.74 -2.44 0.90
CA LEU A 66 14.09 -2.72 2.18
C LEU A 66 13.13 -3.92 2.09
N PHE A 67 12.34 -4.00 1.02
CA PHE A 67 11.21 -4.92 0.94
C PHE A 67 11.21 -5.85 -0.28
N GLY A 68 12.08 -5.62 -1.26
CA GLY A 68 12.13 -6.42 -2.49
C GLY A 68 10.96 -6.16 -3.45
N PHE A 69 10.30 -5.00 -3.37
CA PHE A 69 9.27 -4.61 -4.33
C PHE A 69 9.35 -3.13 -4.67
N SER A 70 8.75 -2.75 -5.80
CA SER A 70 8.62 -1.37 -6.27
C SER A 70 7.19 -0.84 -6.14
N MET A 71 7.04 0.47 -6.27
CA MET A 71 5.74 1.15 -6.38
C MET A 71 5.65 1.87 -7.72
N SER A 72 4.44 2.16 -8.19
CA SER A 72 4.28 2.92 -9.43
C SER A 72 4.91 4.31 -9.27
N THR A 73 5.67 4.73 -10.29
CA THR A 73 6.29 6.07 -10.33
C THR A 73 5.25 7.17 -10.14
N ARG A 74 4.04 7.01 -10.69
CA ARG A 74 2.92 7.94 -10.47
C ARG A 74 2.57 8.12 -8.99
N ALA A 75 2.54 7.05 -8.20
CA ALA A 75 2.23 7.14 -6.77
C ALA A 75 3.36 7.83 -5.99
N LEU A 76 4.61 7.57 -6.37
CA LEU A 76 5.77 8.21 -5.75
C LEU A 76 5.88 9.68 -6.12
N LEU A 77 5.61 10.06 -7.38
CA LEU A 77 5.53 11.45 -7.80
C LEU A 77 4.36 12.19 -7.11
N ALA A 78 3.24 11.51 -6.85
CA ALA A 78 2.17 12.12 -6.06
C ALA A 78 2.56 12.37 -4.59
N ALA A 79 3.49 11.57 -4.04
CA ALA A 79 3.92 11.67 -2.65
C ALA A 79 5.16 12.57 -2.44
N PHE A 80 6.07 12.56 -3.42
CA PHE A 80 7.42 13.16 -3.33
C PHE A 80 7.78 14.01 -4.55
N GLY A 81 6.87 14.17 -5.52
CA GLY A 81 7.11 15.03 -6.66
C GLY A 81 6.94 16.49 -6.26
N GLU A 82 8.04 17.25 -6.26
CA GLU A 82 7.97 18.71 -6.29
C GLU A 82 7.56 19.19 -7.69
N HIS A 83 6.66 20.17 -7.74
CA HIS A 83 6.34 20.86 -8.98
C HIS A 83 7.54 21.70 -9.41
N GLY A 84 8.29 21.25 -10.42
CA GLY A 84 9.38 22.01 -11.02
C GLY A 84 10.76 21.35 -10.99
N ARG A 85 10.96 20.31 -10.18
CA ARG A 85 12.21 19.51 -10.22
C ARG A 85 12.23 18.60 -11.44
N THR A 86 13.25 18.75 -12.29
CA THR A 86 13.47 17.88 -13.45
C THR A 86 14.32 16.67 -13.06
N ALA A 87 14.17 15.55 -13.77
CA ALA A 87 14.94 14.32 -13.51
C ALA A 87 16.49 14.48 -13.62
N SER A 88 16.96 15.63 -14.10
CA SER A 88 18.37 16.02 -14.12
C SER A 88 18.91 16.41 -12.73
N GLU A 89 18.04 16.81 -11.80
CA GLU A 89 18.40 17.14 -10.43
C GLU A 89 18.49 15.84 -9.62
N LYS A 90 19.63 15.17 -9.74
CA LYS A 90 19.92 14.02 -8.88
C LYS A 90 20.10 14.51 -7.46
N SER A 91 19.33 13.96 -6.53
CA SER A 91 19.54 14.18 -5.09
C SER A 91 20.99 13.83 -4.72
N ALA A 92 21.64 14.71 -3.97
CA ALA A 92 22.99 14.49 -3.44
C ALA A 92 23.03 13.30 -2.44
N ASP A 93 21.88 12.85 -1.94
CA ASP A 93 21.77 11.77 -0.98
C ASP A 93 21.84 10.38 -1.59
N TRP A 94 22.01 10.27 -2.92
CA TRP A 94 22.01 9.00 -3.63
C TRP A 94 23.04 8.00 -3.07
N GLU A 95 24.21 8.48 -2.67
CA GLU A 95 25.30 7.67 -2.12
C GLU A 95 24.96 7.11 -0.72
N LYS A 96 24.06 7.76 0.02
CA LYS A 96 23.66 7.36 1.37
C LYS A 96 22.65 6.21 1.36
N ILE A 97 21.97 5.96 0.22
CA ILE A 97 20.84 5.03 0.12
C ILE A 97 21.21 3.61 0.58
N ASP A 98 22.33 3.07 0.12
CA ASP A 98 22.69 1.68 0.43
C ASP A 98 23.00 1.51 1.93
N VAL A 99 23.62 2.52 2.56
CA VAL A 99 23.85 2.56 4.01
C VAL A 99 22.52 2.61 4.78
N ILE A 100 21.60 3.45 4.34
CA ILE A 100 20.26 3.57 4.93
C ILE A 100 19.49 2.26 4.80
N ILE A 101 19.53 1.62 3.62
CA ILE A 101 18.92 0.30 3.41
C ILE A 101 19.50 -0.69 4.40
N HIS A 102 20.83 -0.78 4.52
CA HIS A 102 21.47 -1.72 5.43
C HIS A 102 21.01 -1.52 6.88
N LYS A 103 21.01 -0.27 7.35
CA LYS A 103 20.62 0.09 8.73
C LYS A 103 19.13 -0.11 9.01
N MET A 104 18.25 0.25 8.07
CA MET A 104 16.80 0.27 8.29
C MET A 104 16.11 -1.06 7.94
N LYS A 105 16.75 -1.95 7.18
CA LYS A 105 16.17 -3.22 6.72
C LYS A 105 15.64 -4.12 7.85
N PRO A 106 16.33 -4.30 9.00
CA PRO A 106 15.79 -5.10 10.09
C PRO A 106 14.49 -4.52 10.67
N TRP A 107 14.47 -3.21 10.90
CA TRP A 107 13.29 -2.51 11.42
C TRP A 107 12.13 -2.55 10.42
N SER A 108 12.39 -2.24 9.15
CA SER A 108 11.37 -2.19 8.11
C SER A 108 10.75 -3.56 7.87
N HIS A 109 11.56 -4.63 7.90
CA HIS A 109 11.07 -6.00 7.79
C HIS A 109 10.16 -6.37 8.98
N LYS A 110 10.55 -6.02 10.21
CA LYS A 110 9.71 -6.23 11.40
C LYS A 110 8.39 -5.45 11.31
N ALA A 111 8.43 -4.21 10.84
CA ALA A 111 7.24 -3.38 10.61
C ALA A 111 6.32 -4.00 9.55
N LEU A 112 6.88 -4.54 8.46
CA LEU A 112 6.12 -5.21 7.40
C LEU A 112 5.41 -6.46 7.94
N LEU A 113 6.10 -7.29 8.73
CA LEU A 113 5.51 -8.48 9.34
C LEU A 113 4.36 -8.13 10.28
N ARG A 114 4.53 -7.11 11.13
CA ARG A 114 3.46 -6.60 12.00
C ARG A 114 2.26 -6.09 11.20
N ASN A 115 2.50 -5.33 10.13
CA ASN A 115 1.43 -4.87 9.27
C ASN A 115 0.69 -6.04 8.60
N ARG A 116 1.41 -7.06 8.12
CA ARG A 116 0.80 -8.27 7.55
C ARG A 116 -0.07 -9.02 8.57
N ALA A 117 0.41 -9.17 9.81
CA ALA A 117 -0.37 -9.78 10.88
C ALA A 117 -1.66 -8.98 11.16
N LYS A 118 -1.57 -7.65 11.25
CA LYS A 118 -2.74 -6.78 11.42
C LYS A 118 -3.69 -6.83 10.22
N VAL A 119 -3.18 -6.91 8.99
CA VAL A 119 -4.02 -7.09 7.79
C VAL A 119 -4.78 -8.39 7.86
N ARG A 120 -4.10 -9.49 8.24
CA ARG A 120 -4.71 -10.81 8.38
C ARG A 120 -5.83 -10.78 9.42
N GLN A 121 -5.55 -10.26 10.61
CA GLN A 121 -6.53 -10.11 11.68
C GLN A 121 -7.74 -9.30 11.21
N ASN A 122 -7.53 -8.13 10.58
CA ASN A 122 -8.62 -7.31 10.06
C ASN A 122 -9.47 -8.06 9.02
N LYS A 123 -8.85 -8.88 8.15
CA LYS A 123 -9.58 -9.69 7.17
C LYS A 123 -10.41 -10.77 7.85
N GLU A 124 -9.85 -11.47 8.83
CA GLU A 124 -10.55 -12.49 9.61
C GLU A 124 -11.75 -11.86 10.35
N THR A 125 -11.55 -10.73 11.03
CA THR A 125 -12.65 -10.00 11.70
C THR A 125 -13.73 -9.55 10.73
N ALA A 126 -13.35 -8.97 9.59
CA ALA A 126 -14.32 -8.55 8.57
C ALA A 126 -15.12 -9.73 8.03
N TRP A 127 -14.48 -10.88 7.83
CA TRP A 127 -15.14 -12.10 7.36
C TRP A 127 -16.15 -12.64 8.36
N GLU A 128 -15.80 -12.64 9.65
CA GLU A 128 -16.72 -13.07 10.70
C GLU A 128 -17.94 -12.14 10.83
N LEU A 129 -17.75 -10.83 10.66
CA LEU A 129 -18.86 -9.87 10.64
C LEU A 129 -19.81 -10.07 9.45
N VAL A 130 -19.27 -10.42 8.28
CA VAL A 130 -20.08 -10.77 7.10
C VAL A 130 -20.88 -12.05 7.36
N LYS A 131 -20.27 -13.10 7.93
CA LYS A 131 -21.00 -14.34 8.29
C LYS A 131 -22.14 -14.09 9.29
N GLN A 132 -21.95 -13.14 10.22
CA GLN A 132 -22.95 -12.79 11.24
C GLN A 132 -24.05 -11.86 10.72
N GLY A 133 -24.02 -11.44 9.44
CA GLY A 133 -24.99 -10.49 8.88
C GLY A 133 -24.88 -9.08 9.46
N ARG A 134 -23.73 -8.72 10.07
CA ARG A 134 -23.51 -7.44 10.77
C ARG A 134 -22.82 -6.38 9.91
N LEU A 135 -22.33 -6.76 8.74
CA LEU A 135 -21.90 -5.86 7.67
C LEU A 135 -22.89 -6.04 6.52
N GLY A 136 -24.05 -5.39 6.63
CA GLY A 136 -25.13 -5.34 5.64
C GLY A 136 -25.68 -3.93 5.59
#